data_AF-A0A8J8BXX4-F1
#
_entry.id   AF-A0A8J8BXX4-F1
#
_cell.length_a   1.000
_cell.length_b   1.000
_cell.length_c   1.000
_cell.angle_alpha   90.00
_cell.angle_beta   90.00
_cell.angle_gamma   90.00
#
_symmetry.space_group_name_H-M   'P 1'
#
loop_
_entity.id
_entity.type
_entity.pdbx_description
1 polymer ?
#
loop_
_entity_poly.entity_id
_entity_poly.type
_entity_poly.pdbx_seq_one_letter_code
_entity_poly.pdbx_strand_id
1 'polypeptide(L)' 'MIKIRAIYKNNVLKPLEKLDLKEGEEVEIEVRRSMKDFHGKLEIEKEIADKIIEMEIWS' A
#
# COMPACT_ATOMS: atom_id res chain seq x y z
N MET A 1 -7.41 15.96 1.30
CA MET A 1 -7.02 14.57 1.60
C MET A 1 -6.26 14.57 2.92
N ILE A 2 -6.77 13.88 3.94
CA ILE A 2 -6.10 13.77 5.24
C ILE A 2 -5.13 12.59 5.16
N LYS A 3 -3.90 12.75 5.66
CA LYS A 3 -2.90 11.67 5.70
C LYS A 3 -2.69 11.26 7.14
N ILE A 4 -3.13 10.04 7.47
CA ILE A 4 -2.93 9.44 8.78
C ILE A 4 -1.83 8.40 8.66
N ARG A 5 -0.90 8.41 9.62
CA ARG A 5 0.10 7.34 9.73
C ARG A 5 -0.42 6.26 10.65
N ALA A 6 -0.25 5.00 10.25
CA ALA A 6 -0.62 3.84 11.04
C ALA A 6 0.50 2.80 11.02
N ILE A 7 0.55 1.97 12.06
CA ILE A 7 1.41 0.78 12.13
C ILE A 7 0.52 -0.45 11.99
N TYR A 8 0.88 -1.33 11.07
CA TYR A 8 0.27 -2.64 10.97
C TYR A 8 0.89 -3.57 12.03
N LYS A 9 0.10 -4.03 12.99
CA LYS A 9 0.54 -4.94 14.05
C LYS A 9 -0.59 -5.87 14.46
N ASN A 10 -0.29 -7.17 14.55
CA ASN A 10 -1.25 -8.23 14.89
C ASN A 10 -2.50 -8.20 13.98
N ASN A 11 -2.29 -8.08 12.68
CA ASN A 11 -3.35 -8.02 11.66
C ASN A 11 -4.31 -6.81 11.75
N VAL A 12 -3.91 -5.75 12.46
CA VAL A 12 -4.70 -4.52 12.62
C VAL A 12 -3.87 -3.28 12.28
N LEU A 13 -4.46 -2.33 11.55
CA LEU A 13 -3.88 -0.99 11.35
C LEU A 13 -4.16 -0.12 12.57
N LYS A 14 -3.11 0.28 13.27
CA LYS A 14 -3.19 1.13 14.48
C LYS A 14 -2.72 2.54 14.14
N PRO A 15 -3.59 3.56 14.20
CA PRO A 15 -3.16 4.93 13.92
C PRO A 15 -2.16 5.40 14.98
N LEU A 16 -1.21 6.24 14.57
CA LEU A 16 -0.21 6.82 15.47
C LEU A 16 -0.77 8.00 16.30
N GLU A 17 -1.92 8.52 15.90
CA GLU A 17 -2.62 9.64 16.51
C GLU A 17 -4.12 9.32 16.61
N LYS A 18 -4.83 10.07 17.45
CA LYS A 18 -6.28 9.89 17.61
C LYS A 18 -7.00 10.32 16.33
N LEU A 19 -7.94 9.50 15.88
CA LEU A 19 -8.79 9.81 14.75
C LEU A 19 -10.11 10.40 15.23
N ASP A 20 -10.58 11.43 14.55
CA ASP A 20 -11.90 12.05 14.78
C ASP A 20 -12.93 11.45 13.81
N LEU A 21 -13.07 10.12 13.84
CA LEU A 21 -14.02 9.36 13.04
C LEU A 21 -15.20 8.92 13.90
N LYS A 22 -16.38 8.84 13.30
CA LYS A 22 -17.57 8.29 13.96
C LYS A 22 -17.53 6.77 13.94
N GLU A 23 -18.18 6.15 14.92
CA GLU A 23 -18.34 4.70 14.92
C GLU A 23 -19.16 4.26 13.70
N GLY A 24 -18.65 3.27 12.97
CA GLY A 24 -19.24 2.78 11.71
C GLY A 24 -18.89 3.58 10.45
N GLU A 25 -18.02 4.60 10.54
CA GLU A 25 -17.56 5.36 9.39
C GLU A 25 -16.59 4.54 8.52
N GLU A 26 -16.92 4.41 7.22
CA GLU A 26 -16.10 3.70 6.25
C GLU A 26 -14.99 4.61 5.72
N VAL A 27 -13.77 4.06 5.59
CA VAL A 27 -12.60 4.79 5.11
C VAL A 27 -11.85 3.99 4.06
N GLU A 28 -11.30 4.68 3.07
CA GLU A 28 -10.42 4.09 2.07
C GLU A 28 -8.96 4.17 2.53
N ILE A 29 -8.18 3.13 2.27
CA ILE A 29 -6.78 3.03 2.71
C ILE A 29 -5.86 2.94 1.49
N GLU A 30 -4.97 3.90 1.35
CA GLU A 30 -3.91 3.89 0.35
C GLU A 30 -2.57 3.50 0.99
N VAL A 31 -2.01 2.34 0.62
CA VAL A 31 -0.69 1.91 1.07
C VAL A 31 0.37 2.36 0.07
N ARG A 32 1.11 3.42 0.40
CA ARG A 32 2.25 3.87 -0.40
C ARG A 32 3.49 3.04 -0.09
N ARG A 33 3.83 2.11 -0.97
CA ARG A 33 5.15 1.46 -0.95
C ARG A 33 6.18 2.44 -1.53
N SER A 34 7.23 2.76 -0.77
CA SER A 34 8.31 3.58 -1.33
C SER A 34 9.12 2.74 -2.30
N MET A 35 9.38 3.24 -3.50
CA MET A 35 10.35 2.65 -4.43
C MET A 35 11.79 3.00 -4.01
N LYS A 36 12.14 2.74 -2.74
CA LYS A 36 13.49 3.04 -2.22
C LYS A 36 14.57 2.23 -2.94
N ASP A 37 14.20 1.07 -3.47
CA ASP A 37 15.06 0.17 -4.23
C ASP A 37 14.87 0.35 -5.75
N PHE A 38 14.50 1.55 -6.20
CA PHE A 38 14.40 1.85 -7.63
C PHE A 38 15.79 2.03 -8.23
N HIS A 39 16.26 1.00 -8.94
CA HIS A 39 17.60 0.97 -9.55
C HIS A 39 17.62 1.40 -11.02
N GLY A 40 16.46 1.68 -11.64
CA GLY A 40 16.36 2.10 -13.02
C GLY A 40 15.03 1.72 -13.67
N LYS A 41 14.80 2.21 -14.89
CA LYS A 41 13.62 1.90 -15.71
C LYS A 41 14.04 0.97 -16.86
N LEU A 42 13.38 -0.17 -16.98
CA LEU A 42 13.42 -1.02 -18.16
C LEU A 42 12.09 -0.86 -18.90
N GLU A 43 12.14 -0.62 -20.20
CA GLU A 43 10.95 -0.64 -21.04
C GLU A 43 10.68 -2.09 -21.46
N ILE A 44 9.52 -2.60 -21.10
CA ILE A 44 9.08 -3.97 -21.38
C ILE A 44 7.70 -3.95 -22.00
N GLU A 45 7.38 -5.00 -22.75
CA GLU A 45 6.03 -5.20 -23.28
C GLU A 45 5.03 -5.46 -22.14
N LYS A 46 3.80 -4.99 -22.33
CA LYS A 46 2.72 -5.11 -21.33
C LYS A 46 2.50 -6.55 -20.87
N GLU A 47 2.56 -7.52 -21.79
CA GLU A 47 2.36 -8.94 -21.45
C GLU A 47 3.41 -9.47 -20.46
N ILE A 48 4.65 -8.98 -20.58
CA ILE A 48 5.74 -9.35 -19.67
C ILE A 48 5.50 -8.71 -18.30
N ALA A 49 5.06 -7.45 -18.26
CA ALA A 49 4.72 -6.77 -17.02
C ALA A 49 3.59 -7.47 -16.26
N ASP A 50 2.53 -7.88 -16.96
CA ASP A 50 1.38 -8.56 -16.37
C ASP A 50 1.82 -9.89 -15.73
N LYS A 51 2.67 -10.69 -16.40
CA LYS A 51 3.22 -11.94 -15.85
C LYS A 51 4.06 -11.72 -14.58
N ILE A 52 4.89 -10.67 -14.55
CA ILE A 52 5.72 -10.34 -13.37
C ILE A 52 4.83 -9.99 -12.16
N ILE A 53 3.79 -9.18 -12.39
CA ILE A 53 2.85 -8.78 -11.32
C ILE A 53 2.12 -10.01 -10.76
N GLU A 54 1.69 -10.95 -11.60
CA GLU A 54 1.02 -12.17 -11.17
C GLU A 54 1.91 -13.09 -10.34
N MET A 55 3.22 -13.15 -10.65
CA MET A 55 4.19 -13.95 -9.90
C MET A 55 4.46 -13.41 -8.48
N GLU A 56 4.39 -12.10 -8.27
CA GLU A 56 4.63 -11.43 -6.97
C GLU A 56 3.46 -11.58 -5.97
N ILE A 57 2.33 -12.19 -6.36
CA ILE A 57 1.16 -12.37 -5.48
C ILE A 57 1.35 -13.53 -4.47
N TRP A 58 2.50 -14.24 -4.50
CA TRP A 58 2.81 -15.38 -3.63
C TRP A 58 4.08 -15.21 -2.77
N SER A 59 4.25 -14.09 -2.09
CA SER A 59 5.24 -13.93 -0.99
C SER A 59 4.72 -13.11 0.17
#